data_AF-A0A970E6T3-F1
#
_entry.id   AF-A0A970E6T3-F1
#
_cell.length_a   1.000
_cell.length_b   1.000
_cell.length_c   1.000
_cell.angle_alpha   90.00
_cell.angle_beta   90.00
_cell.angle_gamma   90.00
#
_symmetry.space_group_name_H-M   'P 1'
#
loop_
_entity.id
_entity.type
_entity.pdbx_description
1 polymer ?
#
loop_
_entity_poly.entity_id
_entity_poly.type
_entity_poly.pdbx_seq_one_letter_code
_entity_poly.pdbx_strand_id
1 'polypeptide(L)'
;KVIYRFPVKTSLNMVNIMSGMQFETVDTFVTSAISEIANIISGNVLTALSDNNMKCDLLPPMQCNLDKDKEYEMETSCCISTTIGELCLEIRLNRVS
;
A
#
# COMPACT_ATOMS: atom_id res chain seq x y z
N LYS A 1 -7.81 8.18 2.66
CA LYS A 1 -7.28 7.27 1.62
C LYS A 1 -5.85 6.91 1.98
N VAL A 2 -5.52 5.62 1.97
CA VAL A 2 -4.14 5.12 2.12
C VAL A 2 -3.72 4.60 0.75
N ILE A 3 -2.53 4.99 0.29
CA ILE A 3 -2.00 4.63 -1.02
C ILE A 3 -0.62 4.01 -0.80
N TYR A 4 -0.48 2.76 -1.22
CA TYR A 4 0.80 2.07 -1.27
C TYR A 4 1.34 2.14 -2.69
N ARG A 5 2.57 2.65 -2.85
CA ARG A 5 3.25 2.76 -4.14
C ARG A 5 4.41 1.78 -4.17
N PHE A 6 4.18 0.68 -4.90
CA PHE A 6 5.18 -0.33 -5.19
C PHE A 6 5.66 -0.16 -6.64
N PRO A 7 6.89 0.32 -6.89
CA PRO A 7 7.48 0.30 -8.22
C PRO A 7 7.48 -1.13 -8.77
N VAL A 8 7.29 -1.27 -10.09
CA VAL A 8 7.22 -2.57 -10.78
C VAL A 8 8.36 -3.50 -10.36
N LYS A 9 9.60 -3.00 -10.37
CA LYS A 9 10.78 -3.78 -9.97
C LYS A 9 10.70 -4.24 -8.51
N THR A 10 10.29 -3.37 -7.59
CA THR A 10 10.12 -3.73 -6.18
C THR A 10 9.06 -4.80 -6.03
N SER A 11 7.91 -4.66 -6.69
CA SER A 11 6.81 -5.65 -6.65
C SER A 11 7.28 -7.03 -7.09
N LEU A 12 7.99 -7.12 -8.22
CA LEU A 12 8.53 -8.38 -8.71
C LEU A 12 9.54 -8.98 -7.74
N ASN A 13 10.47 -8.19 -7.21
CA ASN A 13 11.46 -8.66 -6.25
C ASN A 13 10.80 -9.19 -4.96
N MET A 14 9.79 -8.50 -4.44
CA MET A 14 9.05 -8.93 -3.25
C MET A 14 8.38 -10.29 -3.48
N VAL A 15 7.65 -10.44 -4.59
CA VAL A 15 6.95 -11.70 -4.90
C VAL A 15 7.93 -12.82 -5.23
N ASN A 16 9.05 -12.52 -5.89
CA ASN A 16 10.11 -13.49 -6.15
C ASN A 16 10.66 -14.07 -4.83
N ILE A 17 10.93 -13.22 -3.83
CA ILE A 17 11.43 -13.65 -2.53
C ILE A 17 10.40 -14.49 -1.77
N MET A 18 9.13 -14.08 -1.79
CA MET A 18 8.06 -14.77 -1.05
C MET A 18 7.68 -16.12 -1.65
N SER A 19 7.74 -16.25 -2.98
CA SER A 19 7.29 -17.45 -3.68
C SER A 19 8.43 -18.38 -4.11
N GLY A 20 9.67 -17.87 -4.19
CA GLY A 20 10.80 -18.58 -4.77
C GLY A 20 10.74 -18.71 -6.31
N MET A 21 9.77 -18.07 -6.96
CA MET A 21 9.60 -18.08 -8.42
C MET A 21 10.11 -16.78 -9.04
N GLN A 22 10.45 -16.78 -10.33
CA GLN A 22 10.80 -15.55 -11.05
C GLN A 22 9.60 -15.05 -11.87
N PHE A 23 9.29 -13.77 -11.73
CA PHE A 23 8.28 -13.06 -12.51
C PHE A 23 8.93 -11.93 -13.32
N GLU A 24 8.50 -11.77 -14.58
CA GLU A 24 9.00 -10.72 -15.48
C GLU A 24 8.07 -9.51 -15.54
N THR A 25 6.79 -9.68 -15.19
CA THR A 25 5.76 -8.63 -15.30
C THR A 25 4.80 -8.67 -14.11
N VAL A 26 4.17 -7.53 -13.81
CA VAL A 26 3.14 -7.44 -12.77
C VAL A 26 1.83 -7.97 -13.35
N ASP A 27 1.62 -9.27 -13.20
CA ASP A 27 0.40 -9.96 -13.62
C ASP A 27 -0.62 -10.06 -12.47
N THR A 28 -1.71 -10.81 -12.67
CA THR A 28 -2.75 -11.01 -11.66
C THR A 28 -2.21 -11.68 -10.39
N PHE A 29 -1.23 -12.58 -10.50
CA PHE A 29 -0.65 -13.25 -9.33
C PHE A 29 0.19 -12.26 -8.52
N VAL A 30 1.09 -11.53 -9.17
CA VAL A 30 1.92 -10.50 -8.52
C VAL A 30 1.03 -9.43 -7.90
N THR A 31 -0.01 -8.97 -8.61
CA THR A 31 -0.96 -7.98 -8.10
C THR A 31 -1.70 -8.48 -6.86
N SER A 32 -2.12 -9.74 -6.86
CA SER A 32 -2.81 -10.35 -5.71
C SER A 32 -1.88 -10.49 -4.50
N ALA A 33 -0.64 -10.93 -4.72
CA ALA A 33 0.35 -11.05 -3.66
C ALA A 33 0.68 -9.68 -3.03
N ILE A 34 0.87 -8.63 -3.83
CA ILE A 34 1.10 -7.27 -3.33
C ILE A 34 -0.14 -6.73 -2.61
N SER A 35 -1.34 -7.02 -3.10
CA SER A 35 -2.60 -6.65 -2.43
C SER A 35 -2.71 -7.30 -1.05
N GLU A 36 -2.28 -8.54 -0.90
CA GLU A 36 -2.27 -9.23 0.39
C GLU A 36 -1.26 -8.62 1.36
N ILE A 37 -0.09 -8.22 0.88
CA ILE A 37 0.89 -7.48 1.71
C ILE A 37 0.31 -6.14 2.17
N ALA A 38 -0.38 -5.41 1.28
CA ALA A 38 -1.04 -4.16 1.64
C ALA A 38 -2.18 -4.37 2.65
N ASN A 39 -2.92 -5.47 2.55
CA ASN A 39 -3.91 -5.89 3.55
C ASN A 39 -3.27 -6.13 4.92
N ILE A 40 -2.17 -6.89 4.97
CA ILE A 40 -1.45 -7.19 6.22
C ILE A 40 -0.95 -5.90 6.88
N ILE A 41 -0.29 -5.01 6.12
CA ILE A 41 0.20 -3.72 6.64
C ILE A 41 -0.97 -2.90 7.18
N SER A 42 -2.06 -2.80 6.42
CA SER A 42 -3.24 -2.02 6.83
C SER A 42 -3.90 -2.61 8.07
N GLY A 43 -4.05 -3.94 8.14
CA GLY A 43 -4.61 -4.63 9.30
C GLY A 43 -3.84 -4.32 10.58
N ASN A 44 -2.50 -4.38 10.52
CA ASN A 44 -1.65 -4.03 11.66
C ASN A 44 -1.81 -2.56 12.08
N VAL A 45 -1.91 -1.64 11.11
CA VAL A 45 -2.15 -0.22 11.37
C VAL A 45 -3.51 -0.01 12.04
N LEU A 46 -4.57 -0.67 11.57
CA LEU A 46 -5.89 -0.58 12.19
C LEU A 46 -5.87 -1.06 13.64
N THR A 47 -5.18 -2.17 13.93
CA THR A 47 -5.03 -2.64 15.32
C THR A 47 -4.37 -1.56 16.18
N ALA A 48 -3.24 -0.98 15.74
CA ALA A 48 -2.54 0.05 16.50
C ALA A 48 -3.35 1.36 16.67
N LEU A 49 -4.14 1.75 15.66
CA LEU A 49 -5.03 2.91 15.75
C LEU A 49 -6.23 2.66 16.67
N SER A 50 -6.73 1.42 16.72
CA SER A 50 -7.85 1.04 17.58
C SER A 50 -7.50 1.19 19.07
N ASP A 51 -6.24 0.95 19.44
CA ASP A 51 -5.72 1.20 20.79
C ASP A 51 -5.80 2.69 21.19
N ASN A 52 -5.90 3.59 20.21
CA ASN A 52 -6.02 5.04 20.39
C ASN A 52 -7.46 5.55 20.14
N ASN A 53 -8.47 4.68 20.24
CA ASN A 53 -9.89 4.97 19.98
C ASN A 53 -10.20 5.48 18.56
N MET A 54 -9.27 5.35 17.61
CA MET A 54 -9.53 5.66 16.20
C MET A 54 -10.03 4.41 15.49
N LYS A 55 -11.34 4.35 15.24
CA LYS A 55 -11.95 3.27 14.45
C LYS A 55 -11.89 3.61 12.97
N CYS A 56 -11.40 2.68 12.17
CA CYS A 56 -11.37 2.77 10.71
C CYS A 56 -11.94 1.49 10.13
N ASP A 57 -12.60 1.58 8.98
CA ASP A 57 -13.02 0.40 8.22
C ASP A 57 -11.96 0.12 7.15
N LEU A 58 -11.42 -1.11 7.17
CA LEU A 58 -10.49 -1.56 6.14
C LEU A 58 -11.27 -2.10 4.94
N LEU A 59 -11.13 -1.43 3.80
CA LEU A 59 -11.62 -1.93 2.52
C LEU A 59 -10.49 -2.64 1.76
N PRO A 60 -10.81 -3.64 0.92
CA PRO A 60 -9.79 -4.31 0.11
C PRO A 60 -9.01 -3.32 -0.77
N PRO A 61 -7.68 -3.45 -0.85
CA PRO A 61 -6.85 -2.61 -1.70
C PRO A 61 -7.23 -2.85 -3.15
N MET A 62 -7.27 -1.76 -3.91
CA MET A 62 -7.50 -1.79 -5.34
C MET A 62 -6.37 -1.08 -6.06
N GLN A 63 -5.96 -1.64 -7.19
CA GLN A 63 -5.06 -0.93 -8.09
C GLN A 63 -5.77 0.34 -8.57
N CYS A 64 -5.10 1.48 -8.44
CA CYS A 64 -5.65 2.76 -8.87
C CYS A 64 -4.58 3.56 -9.60
N ASN A 65 -5.05 4.40 -10.53
CA ASN A 65 -4.24 5.50 -11.03
C ASN A 65 -4.23 6.60 -9.97
N LEU A 66 -3.13 7.33 -9.89
CA LEU A 66 -3.04 8.48 -8.99
C LEU A 66 -3.95 9.58 -9.53
N ASP A 67 -5.11 9.75 -8.91
CA ASP A 67 -5.97 10.91 -9.13
C ASP A 67 -5.21 12.17 -8.67
N LYS A 68 -4.78 12.99 -9.64
CA LYS A 68 -4.07 14.24 -9.38
C LYS A 68 -5.01 15.41 -9.09
N ASP A 69 -6.29 15.29 -9.43
CA ASP A 69 -7.24 16.41 -9.43
C ASP A 69 -8.16 16.46 -8.19
N LYS A 70 -7.99 15.54 -7.22
CA LYS A 70 -8.74 15.59 -5.96
C LYS A 70 -7.90 16.28 -4.88
N GLU A 71 -8.38 17.41 -4.42
CA GLU A 71 -7.84 18.07 -3.24
C GLU A 71 -8.21 17.30 -1.97
N TYR A 72 -7.24 17.18 -1.07
CA TYR A 72 -7.41 16.63 0.26
C TYR A 72 -6.92 17.64 1.28
N GLU A 73 -7.58 17.74 2.43
CA GLU A 73 -7.20 18.71 3.47
C GLU A 73 -5.84 18.39 4.09
N MET A 74 -5.52 17.11 4.24
CA MET A 74 -4.24 16.66 4.78
C MET A 74 -3.65 15.57 3.89
N GLU A 75 -2.40 15.76 3.47
CA GLU A 75 -1.64 14.80 2.70
C GLU A 75 -0.26 14.65 3.34
N THR A 76 0.16 13.40 3.56
CA THR A 76 1.51 13.08 4.00
C THR A 76 1.99 11.83 3.29
N SER A 77 3.30 11.74 3.07
CA SER A 77 3.90 10.54 2.49
C SER A 77 5.25 10.24 3.11
N CYS A 78 5.59 8.96 3.15
CA CYS A 78 6.86 8.44 3.62
C CYS A 78 7.33 7.37 2.64
N CYS A 79 8.63 7.34 2.36
CA CYS A 79 9.24 6.32 1.52
C CYS A 79 10.31 5.57 2.29
N ILE A 80 10.37 4.27 2.03
CA ILE A 80 11.33 3.34 2.61
C ILE A 80 12.13 2.76 1.46
N SER A 81 13.45 2.96 1.49
CA SER A 81 14.36 2.37 0.53
C SER A 81 14.99 1.12 1.15
N THR A 82 14.95 0.01 0.43
CA THR A 82 15.51 -1.28 0.86
C THR A 82 16.47 -1.82 -0.20
N THR A 83 17.17 -2.91 0.11
CA THR A 83 18.05 -3.59 -0.85
C THR A 83 17.29 -4.16 -2.06
N ILE A 84 15.98 -4.41 -1.94
CA ILE A 84 15.15 -5.00 -2.98
C ILE A 84 14.32 -3.97 -3.77
N GLY A 85 14.42 -2.69 -3.38
CA GLY A 85 13.72 -1.58 -4.02
C GLY A 85 13.09 -0.62 -3.01
N GLU A 86 12.42 0.40 -3.54
CA GLU A 86 11.73 1.42 -2.75
C GLU A 86 10.24 1.12 -2.63
N LEU A 87 9.64 1.57 -1.54
CA LEU A 87 8.20 1.53 -1.26
C LEU A 87 7.81 2.89 -0.68
N CYS A 88 6.71 3.48 -1.16
CA CYS A 88 6.16 4.67 -0.54
C CYS A 88 4.74 4.42 -0.01
N LEU A 89 4.47 4.96 1.17
CA LEU A 89 3.15 5.05 1.78
C LEU A 89 2.70 6.51 1.71
N GLU A 90 1.46 6.72 1.31
CA GLU A 90 0.83 8.03 1.29
C GLU A 90 -0.53 7.97 1.96
N ILE A 91 -0.79 8.95 2.81
CA ILE A 91 -2.03 9.06 3.58
C ILE A 91 -2.65 10.41 3.25
N ARG A 92 -3.89 10.36 2.78
CA ARG A 92 -4.71 11.54 2.48
C ARG A 92 -5.98 11.53 3.32
N LEU A 93 -6.28 12.59 4.05
CA LEU A 93 -7.44 12.72 4.92
C LEU A 93 -8.23 13.99 4.60
N ASN A 94 -9.55 13.90 4.75
CA ASN A 94 -10.46 15.04 4.80
C ASN A 94 -11.10 15.09 6.18
N ARG A 95 -11.49 16.28 6.66
CA ARG A 95 -12.26 16.34 7.91
C ARG A 95 -13.60 15.67 7.71
N VAL A 96 -14.08 15.08 8.80
CA VAL A 96 -15.48 14.64 8.88
C VAL A 96 -16.32 15.92 8.89
N SER A 97 -17.18 16.09 7.88
CA SER A 97 -18.15 17.20 7.81
C SER A 97 -19.24 17.05 8.86
#